data_AF-A0A2T2S7X0-F1
#
_entry.id   AF-A0A2T2S7X0-F1
#
_cell.length_a   1.000
_cell.length_b   1.000
_cell.length_c   1.000
_cell.angle_alpha   90.00
_cell.angle_beta   90.00
_cell.angle_gamma   90.00
#
_symmetry.space_group_name_H-M   'P 1'
#
loop_
_entity.id
_entity.type
_entity.pdbx_description
1 polymer ?
#
loop_
_entity_poly.entity_id
_entity_poly.type
_entity_poly.pdbx_seq_one_letter_code
_entity_poly.pdbx_strand_id
1 'polypeptide(L)'
;MRMVHGCSSADMTRPLSFVLSLLFAAALFGCDTTAPVPDSQVIVEAYLQGGAPMDSIRLTRSVAPDRAYQPTDAAVRDASVEVRERTADGATAATIPFEEVDAG
;
A
#
# COMPACT_ATOMS: atom_id res chain seq x y z
N MET A 1 -6.79 32.59 59.23
CA MET A 1 -5.44 32.22 58.73
C MET A 1 -5.62 31.28 57.54
N ARG A 2 -5.44 31.75 56.30
CA ARG A 2 -5.36 30.89 55.11
C ARG A 2 -4.09 31.28 54.37
N MET A 3 -3.08 30.43 54.48
CA MET A 3 -1.82 30.55 53.75
C MET A 3 -2.06 30.30 52.27
N VAL A 4 -1.71 31.27 51.43
CA VAL A 4 -1.63 31.12 49.98
C VAL A 4 -0.24 30.57 49.69
N HIS A 5 -0.15 29.29 49.32
CA HIS A 5 1.11 28.67 48.87
C HIS A 5 1.37 29.11 47.43
N GLY A 6 2.57 29.65 47.19
CA GLY A 6 3.02 30.13 45.90
C GLY A 6 3.15 29.00 44.87
N CYS A 7 2.83 29.32 43.62
CA CYS A 7 3.17 28.51 42.46
C CYS A 7 4.69 28.53 42.25
N SER A 8 5.35 27.40 42.47
CA SER A 8 6.74 27.17 42.09
C SER A 8 6.82 26.86 40.58
N SER A 9 7.37 27.77 39.79
CA SER A 9 7.61 27.63 38.34
C SER A 9 8.63 26.53 37.96
N ALA A 10 9.14 25.76 38.92
CA ALA A 10 10.13 24.71 38.66
C ALA A 10 9.53 23.37 38.20
N ASP A 11 8.21 23.20 38.27
CA ASP A 11 7.55 21.92 37.94
C ASP A 11 7.11 21.78 36.48
N MET A 12 7.19 22.83 35.65
CA MET A 12 6.68 22.77 34.27
C MET A 12 7.69 22.23 33.24
N THR A 13 8.99 22.20 33.58
CA THR A 13 10.05 21.72 32.66
C THR A 13 10.16 20.18 32.66
N ARG A 14 9.84 19.53 33.79
CA ARG A 14 9.85 18.07 33.93
C ARG A 14 8.78 17.34 33.10
N PRO A 15 7.50 17.76 33.06
CA PRO A 15 6.49 17.07 32.28
C PRO A 15 6.74 17.24 30.78
N LEU A 16 7.25 18.40 30.36
CA LEU A 16 7.56 18.66 28.95
C LEU A 16 8.68 17.74 28.45
N SER A 17 9.73 17.56 29.24
CA SER A 17 10.83 16.66 28.88
C SER A 17 10.38 15.20 28.83
N PHE A 18 9.50 14.79 29.74
CA PHE A 18 8.96 13.43 29.77
C PHE A 18 8.05 13.15 28.56
N VAL A 19 7.18 14.10 28.21
CA VAL A 19 6.32 14.05 27.03
C VAL A 19 7.16 13.99 25.75
N LEU A 20 8.22 14.78 25.66
CA LEU A 20 9.11 14.78 24.50
C LEU A 20 9.84 13.45 24.34
N SER A 21 10.32 12.84 25.43
CA SER A 21 10.93 11.51 25.40
C SER A 21 9.96 10.41 24.98
N LEU A 22 8.70 10.49 25.41
CA LEU A 22 7.63 9.58 24.99
C LEU A 22 7.31 9.72 23.49
N LEU A 23 7.23 10.95 22.99
CA LEU A 23 7.03 11.21 21.56
C LEU A 23 8.22 10.70 20.72
N PHE A 24 9.44 10.88 21.20
CA PHE A 24 10.65 10.40 20.51
C PHE A 24 10.73 8.87 20.51
N ALA A 25 10.38 8.21 21.62
CA ALA A 25 10.28 6.76 21.68
C ALA A 25 9.16 6.22 20.78
N ALA A 26 8.00 6.88 20.74
CA ALA A 26 6.92 6.52 19.81
C ALA A 26 7.32 6.72 18.34
N ALA A 27 8.15 7.72 18.02
CA ALA A 27 8.68 7.90 16.65
C ALA A 27 9.73 6.83 16.28
N LEU A 28 10.53 6.35 17.24
CA LEU A 28 11.54 5.31 17.03
C LEU A 28 10.94 3.89 16.97
N PHE A 29 9.82 3.64 17.66
CA PHE A 29 9.12 2.35 17.68
C PHE A 29 7.83 2.31 16.84
N GLY A 30 7.41 3.44 16.27
CA GLY A 30 6.05 3.60 15.72
C GLY A 30 5.96 4.52 14.50
N CYS A 31 7.06 4.72 13.77
CA CYS A 31 7.00 5.01 12.33
C CYS A 31 7.30 3.73 11.53
N ASP A 32 7.04 2.57 12.12
CA ASP A 32 7.00 1.32 11.37
C ASP A 32 5.73 1.34 10.52
N THR A 33 5.84 1.97 9.36
CA THR A 33 4.88 1.77 8.27
C THR A 33 5.13 0.39 7.68
N THR A 34 5.13 -0.66 8.50
CA THR A 34 4.62 -1.95 8.06
C THR A 34 3.12 -1.78 7.91
N ALA A 35 2.72 -1.00 6.90
CA ALA A 35 1.47 -1.27 6.23
C ALA A 35 1.48 -2.79 6.02
N PRO A 36 0.47 -3.53 6.50
CA PRO A 36 0.43 -4.97 6.30
C PRO A 36 0.66 -5.19 4.82
N VAL A 37 1.80 -5.79 4.46
CA VAL A 37 2.07 -6.24 3.11
C VAL A 37 0.90 -7.15 2.81
N PRO A 38 0.00 -6.80 1.87
CA PRO A 38 -1.11 -7.69 1.61
C PRO A 38 -0.48 -8.97 1.07
N ASP A 39 -0.63 -10.05 1.83
CA ASP A 39 -0.41 -11.38 1.31
C ASP A 39 -1.38 -11.53 0.13
N SER A 40 -0.84 -11.60 -1.09
CA SER A 40 -1.44 -12.25 -2.27
C SER A 40 -2.37 -11.51 -3.23
N GLN A 41 -2.25 -10.19 -3.46
CA GLN A 41 -2.86 -9.61 -4.68
C GLN A 41 -2.00 -8.55 -5.36
N VAL A 42 -1.61 -8.82 -6.61
CA VAL A 42 -0.96 -7.85 -7.50
C VAL A 42 -2.01 -7.34 -8.47
N ILE A 43 -2.38 -6.06 -8.33
CA ILE A 43 -3.29 -5.37 -9.25
C ILE A 43 -2.44 -4.62 -10.27
N VAL A 44 -2.62 -4.92 -11.55
CA VAL A 44 -1.99 -4.18 -12.66
C VAL A 44 -3.08 -3.43 -13.40
N GLU A 45 -3.06 -2.10 -13.28
CA GLU A 45 -3.94 -1.22 -14.03
C GLU A 45 -3.23 -0.70 -15.28
N ALA A 46 -3.84 -0.89 -16.44
CA ALA A 46 -3.39 -0.34 -17.70
C ALA A 46 -4.50 0.51 -18.30
N TYR A 47 -4.16 1.70 -18.78
CA TYR A 47 -5.10 2.61 -19.45
C TYR A 47 -4.98 2.42 -20.96
N LEU A 48 -6.09 2.03 -21.60
CA LEU A 48 -6.14 1.78 -23.03
C LEU A 48 -6.86 2.93 -23.74
N GLN A 49 -6.33 3.34 -24.88
CA GLN A 49 -7.00 4.30 -25.76
C GLN A 49 -7.93 3.55 -26.71
N GLY A 50 -9.19 4.00 -26.80
CA GLY A 50 -10.19 3.40 -27.70
C GLY A 50 -9.72 3.38 -29.15
N GLY A 51 -9.90 2.23 -29.81
CA GLY A 51 -9.53 2.02 -31.22
C GLY A 51 -8.08 1.61 -31.48
N ALA A 52 -7.21 1.63 -30.45
CA ALA A 52 -5.87 1.05 -30.54
C ALA A 52 -5.90 -0.45 -30.18
N PRO A 53 -5.03 -1.29 -30.77
CA PRO A 53 -4.85 -2.65 -30.31
C PRO A 53 -4.39 -2.68 -28.86
N MET A 54 -4.86 -3.65 -28.09
CA MET A 54 -4.41 -3.86 -26.71
C MET A 54 -3.01 -4.47 -26.71
N ASP A 55 -2.06 -3.79 -26.07
CA ASP A 55 -0.70 -4.31 -25.90
C ASP A 55 -0.66 -5.49 -24.93
N SER A 56 0.34 -6.37 -25.09
CA SER A 56 0.55 -7.48 -24.17
C SER A 56 0.95 -6.97 -22.78
N ILE A 57 0.22 -7.39 -21.75
CA ILE A 57 0.58 -7.09 -20.35
C ILE A 57 1.61 -8.13 -19.88
N ARG A 58 2.86 -7.70 -19.67
CA ARG A 58 3.95 -8.56 -19.20
C ARG A 58 4.12 -8.46 -17.69
N LEU A 59 3.80 -9.54 -16.98
CA LEU A 59 4.07 -9.68 -15.55
C LEU A 59 5.49 -10.22 -15.34
N THR A 60 6.28 -9.56 -14.49
CA THR A 60 7.63 -10.02 -14.12
C THR A 60 7.69 -10.20 -12.62
N ARG A 61 8.14 -11.38 -12.17
CA ARG A 61 8.33 -11.70 -10.76
C ARG A 61 9.79 -12.01 -10.49
N SER A 62 10.37 -11.30 -9.52
CA SER A 62 11.72 -11.59 -9.03
C SER A 62 11.64 -12.55 -7.84
N VAL A 63 12.65 -13.40 -7.68
CA VAL A 63 12.84 -14.23 -6.49
C VAL A 63 14.01 -13.68 -5.66
N ALA A 64 14.00 -13.94 -4.36
CA ALA A 64 15.10 -13.56 -3.47
C ALA A 64 16.41 -14.26 -3.89
N PRO A 65 17.57 -13.63 -3.70
CA PRO A 65 18.85 -14.13 -4.21
C PRO A 65 19.32 -15.43 -3.55
N ASP A 66 18.78 -15.79 -2.39
CA ASP A 66 19.03 -17.04 -1.67
C ASP A 66 18.09 -18.18 -2.08
N ARG A 67 17.12 -17.91 -2.98
CA ARG A 67 16.18 -18.91 -3.48
C ARG A 67 16.43 -19.23 -4.95
N ALA A 68 16.31 -20.51 -5.29
CA ALA A 68 16.28 -20.95 -6.68
C ALA A 68 14.98 -20.50 -7.35
N TYR A 69 15.07 -20.00 -8.58
CA TYR A 69 13.89 -19.73 -9.40
C TYR A 69 13.24 -21.06 -9.80
N GLN A 70 11.97 -21.23 -9.42
CA GLN A 70 11.14 -22.35 -9.87
C GLN A 70 9.97 -21.80 -10.70
N PRO A 71 9.86 -22.16 -11.98
CA PRO A 71 8.79 -21.65 -12.85
C PRO A 71 7.39 -21.88 -12.30
N THR A 72 7.16 -23.01 -11.64
CA THR A 72 5.86 -23.38 -11.06
C THR A 72 5.44 -22.42 -9.93
N ASP A 73 6.40 -21.96 -9.12
CA ASP A 73 6.16 -21.04 -8.01
C ASP A 73 6.00 -19.59 -8.47
N ALA A 74 6.59 -19.28 -9.63
CA ALA A 74 6.51 -17.97 -10.28
C ALA A 74 5.28 -17.84 -11.20
N ALA A 75 4.63 -18.94 -11.57
CA ALA A 75 3.48 -18.94 -12.45
C ALA A 75 2.31 -18.18 -11.82
N VAL A 76 1.67 -17.33 -12.62
CA VAL A 76 0.40 -16.71 -12.23
C VAL A 76 -0.69 -17.78 -12.36
N ARG A 77 -1.43 -17.98 -11.27
CA ARG A 77 -2.56 -18.91 -11.18
C ARG A 77 -3.80 -18.12 -10.78
N ASP A 78 -4.95 -18.57 -11.23
CA ASP A 78 -6.26 -18.03 -10.82
C ASP A 78 -6.39 -16.51 -11.03
N ALA A 79 -5.78 -15.98 -12.09
CA ALA A 79 -5.90 -14.57 -12.43
C ALA A 79 -7.32 -14.23 -12.91
N SER A 80 -7.85 -13.12 -12.41
CA SER A 80 -9.07 -12.51 -12.92
C SER A 80 -8.75 -11.26 -13.73
N VAL A 81 -9.30 -11.17 -14.94
CA VAL A 81 -9.21 -9.96 -15.78
C VAL A 81 -10.54 -9.23 -15.73
N GLU A 82 -10.49 -7.93 -15.43
CA GLU A 82 -11.67 -7.06 -15.49
C GLU A 82 -11.38 -5.87 -16.41
N VAL A 83 -12.24 -5.65 -17.39
CA VAL A 83 -12.17 -4.50 -18.28
C VAL A 83 -13.19 -3.47 -17.82
N ARG A 84 -12.73 -2.25 -17.50
CA ARG A 84 -13.58 -1.16 -17.05
C ARG A 84 -13.51 0.00 -18.03
N GLU A 85 -14.67 0.45 -18.49
CA GLU A 85 -14.79 1.74 -19.15
C GLU A 85 -14.66 2.85 -18.10
N ARG A 86 -13.82 3.86 -18.37
CA ARG A 86 -13.56 4.96 -17.45
C ARG A 86 -14.11 6.26 -18.00
N THR A 87 -14.77 7.03 -17.15
CA THR A 87 -15.23 8.39 -17.45
C THR A 87 -14.04 9.36 -17.48
N ALA A 88 -14.26 10.59 -17.96
CA ALA A 88 -13.23 11.62 -18.04
C ALA A 88 -12.65 12.04 -16.68
N ASP A 89 -13.43 11.90 -15.61
CA ASP A 89 -13.04 12.11 -14.21
C ASP A 89 -12.44 10.86 -13.55
N GLY A 90 -12.31 9.76 -14.29
CA GLY A 90 -11.66 8.53 -13.84
C GLY A 90 -12.56 7.61 -13.02
N ALA A 91 -13.87 7.84 -12.96
CA ALA A 91 -14.81 6.89 -12.38
C ALA A 91 -15.07 5.70 -13.33
N THR A 92 -15.54 4.57 -12.79
CA THR A 92 -15.98 3.45 -13.63
C THR A 92 -17.35 3.77 -14.23
N ALA A 93 -17.43 3.83 -15.55
CA ALA A 93 -18.69 3.98 -16.29
C ALA A 93 -19.40 2.63 -16.44
N ALA A 94 -18.65 1.58 -16.80
CA ALA A 94 -19.15 0.23 -17.01
C ALA A 94 -18.04 -0.81 -16.80
N THR A 95 -18.43 -2.05 -16.50
CA THR A 95 -17.54 -3.22 -16.53
C THR A 95 -17.95 -4.10 -17.72
N ILE A 96 -16.97 -4.43 -18.56
CA ILE A 96 -17.14 -5.22 -19.78
C ILE A 96 -16.67 -6.65 -19.48
N PRO A 97 -17.45 -7.70 -19.79
CA PRO A 97 -17.01 -9.07 -19.61
C PRO A 97 -15.80 -9.36 -20.50
N PHE A 98 -14.77 -9.97 -19.91
CA PHE A 98 -13.61 -10.45 -20.62
C PHE A 98 -13.81 -11.94 -20.97
N GLU A 99 -13.71 -12.26 -22.25
CA GLU A 99 -13.64 -13.64 -22.73
C GLU A 99 -12.21 -13.92 -23.19
N GLU A 100 -11.56 -14.92 -22.57
CA GLU A 100 -10.28 -15.42 -23.03
C GLU A 100 -10.49 -16.17 -24.35
N VAL A 101 -9.79 -15.74 -25.39
CA VAL A 101 -9.78 -16.44 -26.68
C VAL A 101 -8.43 -17.13 -26.78
N ASP A 102 -8.43 -18.46 -26.77
CA ASP A 102 -7.23 -19.26 -26.99
C ASP A 102 -6.59 -18.86 -28.32
N ALA A 103 -5.39 -18.28 -28.23
CA ALA A 103 -4.52 -18.12 -29.39
C ALA A 103 -3.89 -19.50 -29.65
N GLY A 104 -4.54 -20.28 -30.52
CA GLY A 104 -4.08 -21.62 -30.94
C GLY A 104 -2.68 -21.65 -31.52
#